data_AF-A0A4V2ERJ9-F1
#
_entry.id   AF-A0A4V2ERJ9-F1
#
_cell.length_a   1.000
_cell.length_b   1.000
_cell.length_c   1.000
_cell.angle_alpha   90.00
_cell.angle_beta   90.00
_cell.angle_gamma   90.00
#
_symmetry.space_group_name_H-M   'P 1'
#
loop_
_entity.id
_entity.type
_entity.pdbx_description
1 polymer ?
#
loop_
_entity_poly.entity_id
_entity_poly.type
_entity_poly.pdbx_seq_one_letter_code
_entity_poly.pdbx_strand_id
1 'polypeptide(L)'
;MIEVSRTNGEIVIMADVESRTLQPGPIRATGFLLSNIVFGVIGFGLVMTTIPFGLLTLVFWVGILVLCTGLLLLRGAAQVHRTWLHTWLGVYIARPYRVMPTGAAARLRTLLTDGATWKDTIYLLLMFPIGMAELIGVSMLWGIGLGMSTMPLYYGLFDKGDEPQIFHPDFVVDTFGEAMICSAVGLLILCMAIIVVPAVAKAHAKFAVWMLGPSRKIMNGDRESTPRAAALV
;
A
#
# COMPACT_ATOMS: atom_id res chain seq x y z
N MET A 1 -16.53 -45.67 -14.96
CA MET A 1 -17.01 -44.54 -15.76
C MET A 1 -18.00 -43.78 -14.89
N ILE A 2 -17.54 -42.77 -14.16
CA ILE A 2 -18.37 -41.90 -13.33
C ILE A 2 -18.23 -40.50 -13.93
N GLU A 3 -19.35 -40.02 -14.46
CA GLU A 3 -19.51 -38.73 -15.10
C GLU A 3 -19.46 -37.64 -14.03
N VAL A 4 -18.33 -36.93 -13.96
CA VAL A 4 -18.20 -35.72 -13.13
C VAL A 4 -18.70 -34.54 -13.95
N SER A 5 -20.02 -34.33 -13.93
CA SER A 5 -20.63 -33.06 -14.32
C SER A 5 -20.97 -32.28 -13.07
N ARG A 6 -19.96 -31.63 -12.46
CA ARG A 6 -20.17 -30.54 -11.50
C ARG A 6 -19.92 -29.21 -12.21
N THR A 7 -20.97 -28.82 -12.92
CA THR A 7 -21.52 -27.46 -12.99
C THR A 7 -20.56 -26.29 -12.74
N ASN A 8 -20.18 -25.63 -13.83
CA ASN A 8 -19.57 -24.30 -13.89
C ASN A 8 -20.16 -23.26 -12.92
N GLY A 9 -21.40 -23.43 -12.44
CA GLY A 9 -22.04 -22.56 -11.45
C GLY A 9 -21.37 -22.56 -10.07
N GLU A 10 -20.91 -23.70 -9.54
CA GLU A 10 -20.20 -23.72 -8.25
C GLU A 10 -18.82 -23.07 -8.34
N ILE A 11 -18.12 -23.25 -9.46
CA ILE A 11 -16.81 -22.64 -9.71
C ILE A 11 -16.95 -21.12 -9.90
N VAL A 12 -17.96 -20.67 -10.64
CA VAL A 12 -18.24 -19.24 -10.81
C VAL A 12 -18.70 -18.60 -9.50
N ILE A 13 -19.51 -19.29 -8.69
CA ILE A 13 -19.92 -18.79 -7.37
C ILE A 13 -18.74 -18.77 -6.39
N MET A 14 -17.88 -19.79 -6.37
CA MET A 14 -16.65 -19.76 -5.54
C MET A 14 -15.68 -18.68 -5.98
N ALA A 15 -15.45 -18.50 -7.29
CA ALA A 15 -14.61 -17.44 -7.82
C ALA A 15 -15.20 -16.03 -7.58
N ASP A 16 -16.54 -15.87 -7.67
CA ASP A 16 -17.24 -14.62 -7.34
C ASP A 16 -17.18 -14.34 -5.83
N VAL A 17 -17.39 -15.34 -4.97
CA VAL A 17 -17.28 -15.22 -3.51
C VAL A 17 -15.84 -14.90 -3.09
N GLU A 18 -14.84 -15.53 -3.70
CA GLU A 18 -13.42 -15.25 -3.45
C GLU A 18 -13.00 -13.85 -3.98
N SER A 19 -13.66 -13.35 -5.04
CA SER A 19 -13.48 -11.97 -5.50
C SER A 19 -14.22 -10.93 -4.64
N ARG A 20 -15.35 -11.32 -4.01
CA ARG A 20 -16.17 -10.47 -3.14
C ARG A 20 -15.56 -10.27 -1.75
N THR A 21 -14.71 -11.17 -1.27
CA THR A 21 -14.11 -11.11 0.08
C THR A 21 -12.91 -10.16 0.20
N LEU A 22 -12.48 -9.52 -0.90
CA LEU A 22 -11.29 -8.64 -0.96
C LEU A 22 -11.64 -7.15 -1.21
N GLN A 23 -12.82 -6.69 -0.76
CA GLN A 23 -13.15 -5.27 -0.77
C GLN A 23 -12.90 -4.66 0.62
N PRO A 24 -11.79 -3.92 0.84
CA PRO A 24 -11.62 -3.20 2.08
C PRO A 24 -12.74 -2.18 2.22
N GLY A 25 -13.52 -2.27 3.29
CA GLY A 25 -14.52 -1.25 3.61
C GLY A 25 -13.86 0.13 3.74
N PRO A 26 -14.61 1.24 3.53
CA PRO A 26 -14.05 2.59 3.50
C PRO A 26 -13.23 2.93 4.74
N ILE A 27 -13.66 2.47 5.93
CA ILE A 27 -12.94 2.68 7.19
C ILE A 27 -11.58 1.96 7.21
N ARG A 28 -11.54 0.68 6.80
CA ARG A 28 -10.30 -0.09 6.72
C ARG A 28 -9.35 0.49 5.67
N ALA A 29 -9.89 0.92 4.53
CA ALA A 29 -9.12 1.55 3.46
C ALA A 29 -8.54 2.90 3.92
N THR A 30 -9.32 3.74 4.61
CA THR A 30 -8.84 5.00 5.21
C THR A 30 -7.70 4.72 6.19
N GLY A 31 -7.90 3.83 7.16
CA GLY A 31 -6.87 3.52 8.16
C GLY A 31 -5.59 2.96 7.54
N PHE A 32 -5.71 2.11 6.53
CA PHE A 32 -4.57 1.61 5.76
C PHE A 32 -3.80 2.77 5.10
N LEU A 33 -4.47 3.61 4.31
CA LEU A 33 -3.84 4.71 3.56
C LEU A 33 -3.21 5.77 4.50
N LEU A 34 -3.88 6.11 5.61
CA LEU A 34 -3.33 7.03 6.61
C LEU A 34 -2.10 6.44 7.31
N SER A 35 -2.08 5.14 7.59
CA SER A 35 -0.92 4.46 8.20
C SER A 35 0.25 4.27 7.23
N ASN A 36 -0.01 4.32 5.93
CA ASN A 36 0.95 3.95 4.90
C ASN A 36 2.19 4.88 4.88
N ILE A 37 1.99 6.16 5.21
CA ILE A 37 3.09 7.13 5.31
C ILE A 37 4.14 6.73 6.36
N VAL A 38 3.75 6.08 7.46
CA VAL A 38 4.68 5.67 8.51
C VAL A 38 5.68 4.65 7.96
N PHE A 39 5.17 3.67 7.22
CA PHE A 39 6.01 2.71 6.50
C PHE A 39 6.83 3.36 5.39
N GLY A 40 6.30 4.39 4.73
CA GLY A 40 7.02 5.12 3.70
C GLY A 40 8.21 5.88 4.25
N VAL A 41 8.05 6.58 5.36
CA VAL A 41 9.13 7.30 6.05
C VAL A 41 10.21 6.33 6.55
N ILE A 42 9.81 5.24 7.21
CA ILE A 42 10.75 4.22 7.71
C ILE A 42 11.50 3.54 6.56
N GLY A 43 10.77 3.11 5.52
CA GLY A 43 11.33 2.45 4.35
C GLY A 43 12.30 3.35 3.58
N PHE A 44 11.89 4.60 3.31
CA PHE A 44 12.73 5.60 2.64
C PHE A 44 13.99 5.90 3.45
N GLY A 45 13.87 6.14 4.75
CA GLY A 45 15.01 6.35 5.65
C GLY A 45 15.97 5.15 5.61
N LEU A 46 15.44 3.93 5.70
CA LEU A 46 16.23 2.71 5.64
C LEU A 46 16.97 2.55 4.30
N VAL A 47 16.34 2.87 3.17
CA VAL A 47 16.98 2.85 1.84
C VAL A 47 18.10 3.90 1.77
N MET A 48 17.82 5.13 2.20
CA MET A 48 18.78 6.24 2.15
C MET A 48 19.98 6.04 3.10
N THR A 49 19.77 5.40 4.24
CA THR A 49 20.86 5.02 5.16
C THR A 49 21.59 3.77 4.68
N THR A 50 20.92 2.81 4.06
CA THR A 50 21.60 1.58 3.63
C THR A 50 22.44 1.80 2.37
N ILE A 51 21.86 2.39 1.33
CA ILE A 51 22.47 2.42 0.00
C ILE A 51 23.53 3.54 -0.09
N PRO A 52 23.19 4.85 -0.02
CA PRO A 52 24.19 5.92 0.00
C PRO A 52 25.26 5.75 1.09
N PHE A 53 24.86 5.61 2.35
CA PHE A 53 25.81 5.59 3.47
C PHE A 53 26.61 4.27 3.54
N GLY A 54 26.01 3.13 3.16
CA GLY A 54 26.75 1.88 2.98
C GLY A 54 27.82 1.97 1.89
N LEU A 55 27.50 2.61 0.75
CA LEU A 55 28.46 2.83 -0.34
C LEU A 55 29.59 3.78 0.08
N LEU A 56 29.26 4.90 0.74
CA LEU A 56 30.27 5.87 1.21
C LEU A 56 31.24 5.27 2.23
N THR A 57 30.77 4.38 3.09
CA THR A 57 31.59 3.73 4.12
C THR A 57 32.33 2.47 3.64
N LEU A 58 32.23 2.11 2.35
CA LEU A 58 32.98 0.98 1.77
C LEU A 58 34.49 1.18 1.86
N VAL A 59 34.96 2.43 1.79
CA VAL A 59 36.39 2.78 1.90
C VAL A 59 37.00 2.24 3.20
N PHE A 60 36.20 2.19 4.27
CA PHE A 60 36.63 1.72 5.59
C PHE A 60 36.30 0.25 5.85
N TRP A 61 35.86 -0.52 4.85
CA TRP A 61 35.31 -1.89 4.97
C TRP A 61 34.01 -2.00 5.79
N VAL A 62 33.73 -1.04 6.68
CA VAL A 62 32.48 -0.91 7.45
C VAL A 62 31.25 -0.93 6.53
N GLY A 63 31.36 -0.38 5.32
CA GLY A 63 30.29 -0.38 4.33
C GLY A 63 29.78 -1.79 3.97
N ILE A 64 30.62 -2.82 4.01
CA ILE A 64 30.19 -4.22 3.76
C ILE A 64 29.21 -4.68 4.85
N LEU A 65 29.51 -4.37 6.11
CA LEU A 65 28.64 -4.70 7.25
C LEU A 65 27.32 -3.91 7.18
N VAL A 66 27.41 -2.61 6.85
CA VAL A 66 26.24 -1.73 6.68
C VAL A 66 25.34 -2.23 5.56
N LEU A 67 25.89 -2.52 4.36
CA LEU A 67 25.13 -3.00 3.21
C LEU A 67 24.52 -4.38 3.49
N CYS A 68 25.27 -5.32 4.07
CA CYS A 68 24.75 -6.66 4.36
C CYS A 68 23.60 -6.59 5.38
N THR A 69 23.75 -5.82 6.45
CA THR A 69 22.72 -5.67 7.48
C THR A 69 21.53 -4.87 6.96
N GLY A 70 21.78 -3.76 6.27
CA GLY A 70 20.73 -2.89 5.73
C GLY A 70 19.90 -3.58 4.65
N LEU A 71 20.49 -4.37 3.75
CA LEU A 71 19.74 -5.13 2.75
C LEU A 71 18.87 -6.23 3.39
N LEU A 72 19.32 -6.83 4.50
CA LEU A 72 18.49 -7.75 5.29
C LEU A 72 17.32 -7.02 5.97
N LEU A 73 17.58 -5.84 6.54
CA LEU A 73 16.52 -4.99 7.11
C LEU A 73 15.52 -4.56 6.05
N LEU A 74 15.96 -4.20 4.84
CA LEU A 74 15.08 -3.84 3.71
C LEU A 74 14.16 -5.00 3.31
N ARG A 75 14.71 -6.22 3.19
CA ARG A 75 13.89 -7.43 2.98
C ARG A 75 12.90 -7.64 4.14
N GLY A 76 13.35 -7.48 5.37
CA GLY A 76 12.49 -7.56 6.57
C GLY A 76 11.34 -6.56 6.52
N ALA A 77 11.62 -5.29 6.23
CA ALA A 77 10.63 -4.24 6.11
C ALA A 77 9.62 -4.54 4.99
N ALA A 78 10.08 -5.02 3.84
CA ALA A 78 9.20 -5.45 2.75
C ALA A 78 8.32 -6.65 3.16
N GLN A 79 8.77 -7.53 4.04
CA GLN A 79 7.96 -8.63 4.56
C GLN A 79 6.92 -8.18 5.58
N VAL A 80 7.29 -7.25 6.46
CA VAL A 80 6.33 -6.61 7.37
C VAL A 80 5.23 -5.95 6.55
N HIS A 81 5.59 -5.23 5.50
CA HIS A 81 4.62 -4.55 4.65
C HIS A 81 3.70 -5.51 3.87
N ARG A 82 4.22 -6.64 3.36
CA ARG A 82 3.36 -7.71 2.78
C ARG A 82 2.35 -8.24 3.80
N THR A 83 2.77 -8.40 5.05
CA THR A 83 1.89 -8.85 6.14
C THR A 83 0.85 -7.79 6.46
N TRP A 84 1.24 -6.51 6.45
CA TRP A 84 0.33 -5.37 6.63
C TRP A 84 -0.74 -5.29 5.54
N LEU A 85 -0.37 -5.48 4.27
CA LEU A 85 -1.31 -5.57 3.15
C LEU A 85 -2.29 -6.73 3.32
N HIS A 86 -1.82 -7.87 3.81
CA HIS A 86 -2.68 -9.02 4.08
C HIS A 86 -3.66 -8.75 5.24
N THR A 87 -3.21 -8.16 6.35
CA THR A 87 -4.09 -7.89 7.50
C THR A 87 -5.12 -6.82 7.21
N TRP A 88 -4.74 -5.74 6.52
CA TRP A 88 -5.64 -4.62 6.25
C TRP A 88 -6.52 -4.81 5.02
N LEU A 89 -5.97 -5.35 3.93
CA LEU A 89 -6.64 -5.44 2.64
C LEU A 89 -6.95 -6.87 2.21
N GLY A 90 -6.51 -7.89 2.95
CA GLY A 90 -6.69 -9.31 2.61
C GLY A 90 -5.74 -9.82 1.53
N VAL A 91 -4.87 -8.97 0.97
CA VAL A 91 -4.07 -9.31 -0.21
C VAL A 91 -2.82 -10.09 0.19
N TYR A 92 -2.74 -11.34 -0.26
CA TYR A 92 -1.57 -12.19 -0.06
C TYR A 92 -0.53 -12.00 -1.18
N ILE A 93 0.73 -11.78 -0.78
CA ILE A 93 1.88 -11.67 -1.71
C ILE A 93 2.92 -12.70 -1.27
N ALA A 94 3.24 -13.65 -2.17
CA ALA A 94 4.22 -14.70 -1.90
C ALA A 94 5.63 -14.14 -1.61
N ARG A 95 6.43 -14.89 -0.83
CA ARG A 95 7.82 -14.54 -0.48
C ARG A 95 8.81 -15.16 -1.48
N PRO A 96 9.47 -14.38 -2.36
CA PRO A 96 10.28 -14.93 -3.45
C PRO A 96 11.77 -15.11 -3.07
N TYR A 97 12.12 -15.25 -1.78
CA TYR A 97 13.52 -15.23 -1.36
C TYR A 97 14.17 -16.61 -1.39
N ARG A 98 15.38 -16.67 -1.96
CA ARG A 98 16.26 -17.85 -1.91
C ARG A 98 16.87 -18.05 -0.52
N VAL A 99 17.20 -19.30 -0.21
CA VAL A 99 17.92 -19.69 1.02
C VAL A 99 19.27 -18.97 1.08
N MET A 100 19.60 -18.40 2.23
CA MET A 100 20.82 -17.61 2.41
C MET A 100 22.03 -18.51 2.66
N PRO A 101 23.16 -18.32 1.94
CA PRO A 101 24.38 -19.06 2.21
C PRO A 101 25.03 -18.66 3.54
N THR A 102 25.94 -19.52 4.04
CA THR A 102 26.79 -19.24 5.20
C THR A 102 27.97 -18.34 4.81
N GLY A 103 28.22 -17.28 5.58
CA GLY A 103 29.33 -16.33 5.36
C GLY A 103 28.90 -14.95 4.84
N ALA A 104 29.46 -13.87 5.40
CA ALA A 104 29.03 -12.49 5.12
C ALA A 104 29.21 -12.06 3.66
N ALA A 105 30.37 -12.38 3.06
CA ALA A 105 30.64 -12.04 1.66
C ALA A 105 29.72 -12.78 0.68
N ALA A 106 29.44 -14.06 0.93
CA ALA A 106 28.53 -14.86 0.11
C ALA A 106 27.08 -14.37 0.24
N ARG A 107 26.65 -13.97 1.45
CA ARG A 107 25.34 -13.34 1.70
C ARG A 107 25.20 -12.02 0.97
N LEU A 108 26.19 -11.14 1.08
CA LEU A 108 26.16 -9.85 0.41
C LEU A 108 26.11 -10.01 -1.11
N ARG A 109 26.94 -10.91 -1.68
CA ARG A 109 26.89 -11.21 -3.11
C ARG A 109 25.52 -11.71 -3.55
N THR A 110 24.89 -12.58 -2.75
CA THR A 110 23.55 -13.10 -3.03
C THR A 110 22.50 -11.98 -2.98
N LEU A 111 22.57 -11.11 -1.97
CA LEU A 111 21.66 -9.97 -1.80
C LEU A 111 21.76 -8.98 -2.95
N LEU A 112 22.99 -8.64 -3.36
CA LEU A 112 23.26 -7.70 -4.45
C LEU A 112 22.89 -8.25 -5.82
N THR A 113 22.93 -9.57 -6.01
CA THR A 113 22.57 -10.21 -7.29
C THR A 113 21.11 -10.64 -7.37
N ASP A 114 20.39 -10.62 -6.24
CA ASP A 114 18.99 -11.01 -6.20
C ASP A 114 18.08 -9.86 -6.66
N GLY A 115 17.44 -10.05 -7.81
CA GLY A 115 16.46 -9.10 -8.35
C GLY A 115 15.26 -8.85 -7.42
N ALA A 116 14.89 -9.82 -6.56
CA ALA A 116 13.80 -9.60 -5.59
C ALA A 116 14.16 -8.53 -4.55
N THR A 117 15.40 -8.53 -4.06
CA THR A 117 15.90 -7.51 -3.12
C THR A 117 15.83 -6.11 -3.72
N TRP A 118 16.19 -5.95 -5.00
CA TRP A 118 16.13 -4.64 -5.66
C TRP A 118 14.69 -4.16 -5.91
N LYS A 119 13.76 -5.07 -6.25
CA LYS A 119 12.34 -4.72 -6.33
C LYS A 119 11.81 -4.26 -4.97
N ASP A 120 12.19 -4.93 -3.88
CA ASP A 120 11.82 -4.52 -2.52
C ASP A 120 12.41 -3.15 -2.15
N THR A 121 13.67 -2.89 -2.50
CA THR A 121 14.33 -1.59 -2.26
C THR A 121 13.63 -0.47 -3.00
N ILE A 122 13.32 -0.66 -4.29
CA ILE A 122 12.57 0.32 -5.10
C ILE A 122 11.16 0.52 -4.53
N TYR A 123 10.52 -0.55 -4.05
CA TYR A 123 9.23 -0.46 -3.38
C TYR A 123 9.26 0.43 -2.15
N LEU A 124 10.20 0.19 -1.25
CA LEU A 124 10.35 0.98 -0.02
C LEU A 124 10.73 2.43 -0.32
N LEU A 125 11.48 2.68 -1.39
CA LEU A 125 11.80 4.02 -1.86
C LEU A 125 10.54 4.75 -2.36
N LEU A 126 9.72 4.10 -3.18
CA LEU A 126 8.50 4.67 -3.75
C LEU A 126 7.35 4.77 -2.75
N MET A 127 7.37 4.00 -1.66
CA MET A 127 6.36 4.08 -0.61
C MET A 127 6.26 5.48 0.01
N PHE A 128 7.37 6.22 0.13
CA PHE A 128 7.32 7.57 0.70
C PHE A 128 6.50 8.55 -0.15
N PRO A 129 6.81 8.78 -1.44
CA PRO A 129 6.01 9.70 -2.25
C PRO A 129 4.57 9.19 -2.44
N ILE A 130 4.36 7.88 -2.57
CA ILE A 130 3.02 7.31 -2.72
C ILE A 130 2.20 7.48 -1.42
N GLY A 131 2.76 7.09 -0.27
CA GLY A 131 2.11 7.25 1.03
C GLY A 131 1.84 8.71 1.37
N MET A 132 2.69 9.63 0.93
CA MET A 132 2.46 11.08 1.08
C MET A 132 1.25 11.54 0.25
N ALA A 133 1.19 11.14 -1.02
CA ALA A 133 0.07 11.47 -1.90
C ALA A 133 -1.25 10.88 -1.37
N GLU A 134 -1.21 9.65 -0.86
CA GLU A 134 -2.36 8.98 -0.25
C GLU A 134 -2.81 9.67 1.03
N LEU A 135 -1.88 10.01 1.92
CA LEU A 135 -2.17 10.74 3.16
C LEU A 135 -2.85 12.07 2.85
N ILE A 136 -2.27 12.85 1.94
CA ILE A 136 -2.81 14.16 1.56
C ILE A 136 -4.20 13.99 0.93
N GLY A 137 -4.35 13.11 -0.06
CA GLY A 137 -5.60 12.90 -0.76
C GLY A 137 -6.74 12.45 0.16
N VAL A 138 -6.48 11.45 1.01
CA VAL A 138 -7.47 10.93 1.96
C VAL A 138 -7.81 11.95 3.02
N SER A 139 -6.80 12.64 3.58
CA SER A 139 -7.03 13.66 4.62
C SER A 139 -7.79 14.87 4.09
N MET A 140 -7.48 15.32 2.87
CA MET A 140 -8.21 16.41 2.21
C MET A 140 -9.66 16.02 1.94
N LEU A 141 -9.89 14.82 1.41
CA LEU A 141 -11.23 14.37 1.04
C LEU A 141 -12.14 14.22 2.27
N TRP A 142 -11.65 13.61 3.35
CA TRP A 142 -12.39 13.53 4.61
C TRP A 142 -12.48 14.88 5.32
N GLY A 143 -11.39 15.65 5.36
CA GLY A 143 -11.34 16.95 6.04
C GLY A 143 -12.30 17.96 5.43
N ILE A 144 -12.24 18.15 4.11
CA ILE A 144 -13.14 19.07 3.38
C ILE A 144 -14.58 18.55 3.45
N GLY A 145 -14.81 17.25 3.20
CA GLY A 145 -16.15 16.67 3.24
C GLY A 145 -16.81 16.82 4.60
N LEU A 146 -16.10 16.51 5.69
CA LEU A 146 -16.62 16.64 7.05
C LEU A 146 -16.81 18.10 7.44
N GLY A 147 -15.83 18.97 7.19
CA GLY A 147 -15.91 20.40 7.52
C GLY A 147 -17.11 21.07 6.84
N MET A 148 -17.27 20.85 5.54
CA MET A 148 -18.40 21.38 4.80
C MET A 148 -19.75 20.79 5.26
N SER A 149 -19.80 19.49 5.53
CA SER A 149 -21.04 18.83 5.96
C SER A 149 -21.55 19.38 7.30
N THR A 150 -20.64 19.73 8.21
CA THR A 150 -20.96 20.26 9.54
C THR A 150 -21.06 21.78 9.58
N MET A 151 -20.91 22.47 8.45
CA MET A 151 -21.02 23.94 8.33
C MET A 151 -22.27 24.54 9.02
N PRO A 152 -23.47 23.94 8.92
CA PRO A 152 -24.67 24.48 9.56
C PRO A 152 -24.60 24.53 11.09
N LEU A 153 -23.68 23.77 11.70
CA LEU A 153 -23.53 23.71 13.15
C LEU A 153 -22.67 24.86 13.69
N TYR A 154 -21.79 25.43 12.86
CA TYR A 154 -20.78 26.40 13.34
C TYR A 154 -20.71 27.71 12.55
N TYR A 155 -21.54 27.91 11.50
CA TYR A 155 -21.49 29.12 10.66
C TYR A 155 -21.66 30.44 11.44
N GLY A 156 -22.33 30.42 12.61
CA GLY A 156 -22.51 31.60 13.47
C GLY A 156 -21.49 31.75 14.60
N LEU A 157 -20.44 30.91 14.65
CA LEU A 157 -19.43 30.94 15.72
C LEU A 157 -18.24 31.85 15.40
N PHE A 158 -18.10 32.31 14.16
CA PHE A 158 -16.97 33.12 13.71
C PHE A 158 -17.44 34.54 13.41
N ASP A 159 -16.70 35.53 13.91
CA ASP A 159 -16.85 36.91 13.47
C ASP A 159 -16.24 37.07 12.07
N LYS A 160 -16.78 38.00 11.27
CA LYS A 160 -16.34 38.24 9.89
C LYS A 160 -14.83 38.45 9.82
N GLY A 161 -14.13 37.55 9.13
CA GLY A 161 -12.68 37.56 8.95
C GLY A 161 -11.88 36.61 9.85
N ASP A 162 -12.52 36.00 10.86
CA ASP A 162 -11.96 34.91 11.67
C ASP A 162 -12.47 33.52 11.22
N GLU A 163 -13.33 33.45 10.20
CA GLU A 163 -13.81 32.18 9.67
C GLU A 163 -12.71 31.35 8.98
N PRO A 164 -12.79 30.00 9.07
CA PRO A 164 -11.88 29.12 8.34
C PRO A 164 -12.02 29.32 6.83
N GLN A 165 -10.96 29.82 6.20
CA GLN A 165 -10.90 30.12 4.76
C GLN A 165 -10.78 28.84 3.91
N ILE A 166 -11.88 28.10 3.79
CA ILE A 166 -11.91 26.82 3.06
C ILE A 166 -11.90 27.03 1.54
N PHE A 167 -12.49 28.13 1.05
CA PHE A 167 -12.72 28.37 -0.39
C PHE A 167 -11.95 29.57 -0.95
N HIS A 168 -12.04 30.74 -0.32
CA HIS A 168 -11.33 31.98 -0.67
C HIS A 168 -11.50 33.00 0.46
N PRO A 169 -10.59 33.97 0.68
CA PRO A 169 -10.78 35.06 1.63
C PRO A 169 -12.08 35.85 1.45
N ASP A 170 -12.65 35.87 0.24
CA ASP A 170 -13.85 36.63 -0.10
C ASP A 170 -15.15 35.78 -0.04
N PHE A 171 -15.05 34.47 0.20
CA PHE A 171 -16.20 33.57 0.27
C PHE A 171 -16.55 33.26 1.72
N VAL A 172 -17.36 34.16 2.30
CA VAL A 172 -17.88 34.02 3.67
C VAL A 172 -19.28 33.42 3.62
N VAL A 173 -19.53 32.40 4.44
CA VAL A 173 -20.85 31.76 4.57
C VAL A 173 -21.59 32.45 5.70
N ASP A 174 -22.32 33.51 5.37
CA ASP A 174 -22.99 34.37 6.35
C ASP A 174 -24.44 33.93 6.61
N THR A 175 -25.02 33.16 5.70
CA THR A 175 -26.44 32.79 5.76
C THR A 175 -26.65 31.31 6.00
N PHE A 176 -27.76 30.99 6.69
CA PHE A 176 -28.21 29.60 6.87
C PHE A 176 -28.41 28.88 5.52
N GLY A 177 -28.87 29.61 4.49
CA GLY A 177 -29.06 29.07 3.14
C GLY A 177 -27.74 28.65 2.47
N GLU A 178 -26.71 29.50 2.54
CA GLU A 178 -25.37 29.16 2.04
C GLU A 178 -24.77 27.98 2.82
N ALA A 179 -24.96 27.93 4.14
CA ALA A 179 -24.49 26.83 4.97
C ALA A 179 -25.15 25.49 4.57
N MET A 180 -26.44 25.48 4.21
CA MET A 180 -27.12 24.30 3.69
C MET A 180 -26.55 23.83 2.35
N ILE A 181 -26.24 24.76 1.44
CA ILE A 181 -25.61 24.42 0.15
C ILE A 181 -24.21 23.83 0.37
N CYS A 182 -23.39 24.47 1.22
CA CYS A 182 -22.09 23.93 1.61
C CYS A 182 -22.21 22.54 2.24
N SER A 183 -23.20 22.33 3.12
CA SER A 183 -23.45 21.02 3.72
C SER A 183 -23.81 19.96 2.68
N ALA A 184 -24.68 20.29 1.71
CA ALA A 184 -25.01 19.38 0.63
C ALA A 184 -23.79 19.02 -0.22
N VAL A 185 -22.92 19.98 -0.54
CA VAL A 185 -21.66 19.73 -1.27
C VAL A 185 -20.71 18.87 -0.44
N GLY A 186 -20.58 19.14 0.86
CA GLY A 186 -19.81 18.33 1.79
C GLY A 186 -20.28 16.86 1.82
N LEU A 187 -21.58 16.64 1.87
CA LEU A 187 -22.18 15.30 1.83
C LEU A 187 -21.88 14.59 0.51
N LEU A 188 -21.93 15.30 -0.63
CA LEU A 188 -21.54 14.75 -1.93
C LEU A 188 -20.06 14.34 -1.94
N ILE A 189 -19.17 15.15 -1.35
CA ILE A 189 -17.74 14.83 -1.20
C ILE A 189 -17.56 13.59 -0.31
N LEU A 190 -18.31 13.45 0.79
CA LEU A 190 -18.25 12.27 1.65
C LEU A 190 -18.74 11.01 0.93
N CYS A 191 -19.82 11.10 0.17
CA CYS A 191 -20.29 10.01 -0.70
C CYS A 191 -19.20 9.60 -1.72
N MET A 192 -18.53 10.59 -2.31
CA MET A 192 -17.39 10.34 -3.20
C MET A 192 -16.23 9.67 -2.44
N ALA A 193 -15.94 10.09 -1.21
CA ALA A 193 -14.89 9.51 -0.37
C ALA A 193 -15.09 8.02 -0.12
N ILE A 194 -16.32 7.61 0.17
CA ILE A 194 -16.69 6.21 0.41
C ILE A 194 -16.37 5.31 -0.79
N ILE A 195 -16.39 5.86 -2.01
CA ILE A 195 -16.10 5.14 -3.25
C ILE A 195 -14.61 5.22 -3.63
N VAL A 196 -14.04 6.44 -3.57
CA VAL A 196 -12.67 6.72 -4.01
C VAL A 196 -11.64 6.09 -3.09
N VAL A 197 -11.84 6.14 -1.77
CA VAL A 197 -10.85 5.65 -0.80
C VAL A 197 -10.58 4.15 -0.95
N PRO A 198 -11.60 3.26 -1.01
CA PRO A 198 -11.38 1.85 -1.34
C PRO A 198 -10.75 1.63 -2.71
N ALA A 199 -11.06 2.46 -3.71
CA ALA A 199 -10.47 2.35 -5.05
C ALA A 199 -8.97 2.65 -5.02
N VAL A 200 -8.55 3.68 -4.29
CA VAL A 200 -7.13 4.02 -4.08
C VAL A 200 -6.42 2.91 -3.31
N ALA A 201 -7.01 2.37 -2.25
CA ALA A 201 -6.43 1.24 -1.52
C ALA A 201 -6.25 -0.01 -2.41
N LYS A 202 -7.22 -0.30 -3.29
CA LYS A 202 -7.10 -1.37 -4.30
C LYS A 202 -6.00 -1.08 -5.31
N ALA A 203 -5.84 0.18 -5.74
CA ALA A 203 -4.77 0.58 -6.65
C ALA A 203 -3.38 0.39 -5.99
N HIS A 204 -3.24 0.78 -4.72
CA HIS A 204 -2.03 0.52 -3.93
C HIS A 204 -1.71 -0.97 -3.84
N ALA A 205 -2.72 -1.80 -3.53
CA ALA A 205 -2.54 -3.24 -3.46
C ALA A 205 -2.10 -3.85 -4.80
N LYS A 206 -2.68 -3.40 -5.92
CA LYS A 206 -2.26 -3.82 -7.27
C LYS A 206 -0.82 -3.43 -7.56
N PHE A 207 -0.43 -2.21 -7.19
CA PHE A 207 0.95 -1.74 -7.31
C PHE A 207 1.92 -2.61 -6.49
N ALA A 208 1.55 -2.93 -5.25
CA ALA A 208 2.33 -3.82 -4.40
C ALA A 208 2.44 -5.24 -4.98
N VAL A 209 1.37 -5.83 -5.49
CA VAL A 209 1.42 -7.16 -6.16
C VAL A 209 2.31 -7.11 -7.41
N TRP A 210 2.20 -6.07 -8.22
CA TRP A 210 3.02 -5.92 -9.42
C TRP A 210 4.52 -5.80 -9.09
N MET A 211 4.86 -5.00 -8.08
CA MET A 211 6.25 -4.75 -7.73
C MET A 211 6.86 -5.81 -6.81
N LEU A 212 6.11 -6.35 -5.85
CA LEU A 212 6.60 -7.33 -4.88
C LEU A 212 6.32 -8.79 -5.28
N GLY A 213 5.51 -9.01 -6.32
CA GLY A 213 5.16 -10.33 -6.81
C GLY A 213 6.34 -11.10 -7.43
N PRO A 214 6.27 -12.45 -7.44
CA PRO A 214 7.33 -13.30 -7.97
C PRO A 214 7.61 -12.98 -9.45
N SER A 215 8.88 -12.97 -9.83
CA SER A 215 9.24 -12.91 -11.26
C SER A 215 8.79 -14.20 -11.96
N ARG A 216 8.28 -14.07 -13.18
CA ARG A 216 7.73 -15.18 -14.00
C ARG A 216 8.67 -16.38 -14.10
N LYS A 217 9.99 -16.15 -14.01
CA LYS A 217 11.04 -17.19 -14.01
C LYS A 217 10.98 -18.13 -12.79
N ILE A 218 10.66 -17.61 -11.60
CA ILE A 218 10.55 -18.42 -10.36
C ILE A 218 9.30 -19.31 -10.45
N MET A 219 8.18 -18.73 -10.89
CA MET A 219 6.92 -19.46 -11.07
C MET A 219 7.04 -20.60 -12.10
N ASN A 220 7.85 -20.44 -13.14
CA ASN A 220 8.09 -21.51 -14.12
C ASN A 220 9.00 -22.61 -13.55
N GLY A 221 10.03 -22.27 -12.76
CA GLY A 221 10.88 -23.27 -12.10
C GLY A 221 10.15 -24.11 -11.05
N ASP A 222 9.22 -23.51 -10.30
CA ASP A 222 8.36 -24.26 -9.36
C ASP A 222 7.38 -25.18 -10.10
N ARG A 223 6.83 -24.74 -11.24
CA ARG A 223 5.96 -25.57 -12.09
C ARG A 223 6.69 -26.75 -12.73
N GLU A 224 7.95 -26.58 -13.11
CA GLU A 224 8.79 -27.65 -13.70
C GLU A 224 9.30 -28.65 -12.65
N SER A 225 9.51 -28.20 -11.41
CA SER A 225 9.90 -29.07 -10.29
C SER A 225 8.72 -29.76 -9.59
N THR A 226 7.48 -29.32 -9.85
CA THR A 226 6.29 -30.08 -9.47
C THR A 226 6.23 -31.34 -10.34
N PRO A 227 6.40 -32.55 -9.78
CA PRO A 227 6.52 -33.74 -10.61
C PRO A 227 5.20 -33.97 -11.36
N ARG A 228 5.27 -33.93 -12.70
CA ARG A 228 4.32 -34.60 -13.61
C ARG A 228 4.18 -36.11 -13.34
N ALA A 229 4.82 -36.65 -12.30
CA ALA A 229 4.75 -38.05 -11.90
C ALA A 229 3.42 -38.43 -11.22
N ALA A 230 2.60 -37.48 -10.78
CA ALA A 230 1.29 -37.78 -10.18
C ALA A 230 0.17 -38.01 -11.21
N ALA A 231 0.45 -37.93 -12.52
CA ALA A 231 -0.55 -38.09 -13.58
C ALA A 231 -0.45 -39.45 -14.33
N LEU A 232 0.26 -40.43 -13.77
CA LEU A 232 0.39 -41.79 -14.33
C LEU A 232 0.14 -42.92 -13.30
N VAL A 233 -0.71 -42.68 -12.30
CA VAL A 233 -1.25 -43.73 -11.40
C VAL A 233 -2.75 -43.55 -11.30
#